data_AF-A0A2T9JEG8-F1
#
_entry.id   AF-A0A2T9JEG8-F1
#
_cell.length_a   1.000
_cell.length_b   1.000
_cell.length_c   1.000
_cell.angle_alpha   90.00
_cell.angle_beta   90.00
_cell.angle_gamma   90.00
#
_symmetry.space_group_name_H-M   'P 1'
#
loop_
_entity.id
_entity.type
_entity.pdbx_description
1 polymer ?
#
loop_
_entity_poly.entity_id
_entity_poly.type
_entity_poly.pdbx_seq_one_letter_code
_entity_poly.pdbx_strand_id
1 'polypeptide(L)'
;MAASVASSGSGQPPPQRSGGGAVRSTTAPGLAWEFLRRNPGYRADYAHWRCAPEAPIDRRWGLRFAADPQLAAEDAQVFWLPEVAPGVVLRLERRTGEDGSAAHRALPKGLLVRAEDGLHLRTDWGLQVLVRGEDRPDAPLFVALSFDEHLRLRVRAIDALERLAAGRPPPKSHLSAAQLARIGRCLTALDGDLAGDSYRQIAGRVFGLAALAREPWKTATVRAATIRLVQTGRGLMNGGYFKLLHGGL
;
A
#
# COMPACT_ATOMS: atom_id res chain seq x y z
N MET A 1 23.00 -6.73 -12.85
CA MET A 1 23.19 -6.59 -11.39
C MET A 1 22.08 -7.35 -10.71
N ALA A 2 22.39 -8.52 -10.15
CA ALA A 2 21.41 -9.41 -9.55
C ALA A 2 20.74 -8.70 -8.36
N ALA A 3 19.44 -8.41 -8.48
CA ALA A 3 18.66 -7.97 -7.34
C ALA A 3 18.61 -9.14 -6.34
N SER A 4 19.13 -8.91 -5.13
CA SER A 4 19.09 -9.89 -4.05
C SER A 4 17.63 -10.31 -3.81
N VAL A 5 17.31 -11.54 -4.17
CA VAL A 5 15.98 -12.13 -3.92
C VAL A 5 15.95 -12.60 -2.48
N ALA A 6 15.13 -11.96 -1.66
CA ALA A 6 14.88 -12.48 -0.32
C ALA A 6 13.96 -13.70 -0.42
N SER A 7 14.34 -14.83 0.20
CA SER A 7 13.41 -15.93 0.43
C SER A 7 12.66 -15.65 1.73
N SER A 8 11.34 -15.47 1.64
CA SER A 8 10.50 -15.51 2.83
C SER A 8 9.92 -16.91 2.95
N GLY A 9 10.16 -17.58 4.08
CA GLY A 9 9.42 -18.79 4.43
C GLY A 9 7.91 -18.50 4.44
N SER A 10 7.09 -19.54 4.30
CA SER A 10 5.63 -19.43 4.30
C SER A 10 5.13 -18.50 5.41
N GLY A 11 4.55 -17.35 5.05
CA GLY A 11 3.98 -16.40 6.00
C GLY A 11 4.96 -15.43 6.68
N GLN A 12 6.28 -15.55 6.46
CA GLN A 12 7.26 -14.64 7.07
C GLN A 12 7.32 -13.27 6.33
N PRO A 13 7.47 -12.16 7.06
CA PRO A 13 7.71 -10.84 6.48
C PRO A 13 9.00 -10.88 5.65
N PRO A 14 9.04 -10.18 4.51
CA PRO A 14 10.29 -9.98 3.80
C PRO A 14 11.26 -9.12 4.64
N PRO A 15 12.59 -9.29 4.41
CA PRO A 15 13.62 -8.64 5.22
C PRO A 15 13.55 -7.13 5.05
N GLN A 16 13.22 -6.44 6.14
CA GLN A 16 13.05 -5.00 6.19
C GLN A 16 14.33 -4.29 5.72
N ARG A 17 14.17 -3.24 4.90
CA ARG A 17 15.31 -2.43 4.46
C ARG A 17 15.45 -1.25 5.41
N SER A 18 16.56 -1.19 6.12
CA SER A 18 16.99 0.02 6.81
C SER A 18 17.62 0.97 5.77
N GLY A 19 16.81 1.88 5.22
CA GLY A 19 17.32 3.07 4.54
C GLY A 19 17.17 3.13 3.02
N GLY A 20 16.68 4.31 2.59
CA GLY A 20 17.26 5.00 1.43
C GLY A 20 16.59 4.81 0.08
N GLY A 21 15.28 4.63 0.00
CA GLY A 21 14.53 4.76 -1.24
C GLY A 21 13.22 5.47 -0.93
N ALA A 22 13.06 6.71 -1.38
CA ALA A 22 11.92 7.57 -1.07
C ALA A 22 10.61 7.05 -1.71
N VAL A 23 10.10 5.92 -1.21
CA VAL A 23 8.72 5.50 -1.42
C VAL A 23 7.86 6.50 -0.68
N ARG A 24 7.22 7.39 -1.43
CA ARG A 24 6.42 8.45 -0.82
C ARG A 24 5.28 7.80 -0.04
N SER A 25 5.20 8.07 1.25
CA SER A 25 4.04 7.77 2.12
C SER A 25 2.73 8.33 1.57
N THR A 26 2.79 9.18 0.54
CA THR A 26 1.67 9.79 -0.17
C THR A 26 1.06 8.93 -1.28
N THR A 27 1.61 7.75 -1.61
CA THR A 27 0.97 6.84 -2.58
C THR A 27 -0.29 6.22 -1.97
N ALA A 28 -1.27 5.86 -2.80
CA ALA A 28 -2.47 5.18 -2.33
C ALA A 28 -2.19 3.91 -1.48
N PRO A 29 -1.31 2.97 -1.90
CA PRO A 29 -0.94 1.82 -1.07
C PRO A 29 -0.17 2.21 0.21
N GLY A 30 0.66 3.27 0.17
CA GLY A 30 1.34 3.77 1.36
C GLY A 30 0.37 4.37 2.38
N LEU A 31 -0.57 5.20 1.93
CA LEU A 31 -1.62 5.76 2.77
C LEU A 31 -2.51 4.66 3.35
N ALA A 32 -2.86 3.64 2.56
CA ALA A 32 -3.64 2.50 3.05
C ALA A 32 -2.92 1.78 4.20
N TRP A 33 -1.60 1.58 4.08
CA TRP A 33 -0.79 1.04 5.15
C TRP A 33 -0.75 1.94 6.39
N GLU A 34 -0.60 3.25 6.23
CA GLU A 34 -0.59 4.19 7.36
C GLU A 34 -1.88 4.11 8.19
N PHE A 35 -3.04 3.91 7.55
CA PHE A 35 -4.28 3.66 8.28
C PHE A 35 -4.31 2.28 8.93
N LEU A 36 -3.96 1.22 8.19
CA LEU A 36 -3.98 -0.15 8.71
C LEU A 36 -3.05 -0.32 9.91
N ARG A 37 -1.82 0.20 9.85
CA ARG A 37 -0.83 0.06 10.93
C ARG A 37 -1.25 0.74 12.23
N ARG A 38 -2.23 1.65 12.20
CA ARG A 38 -2.82 2.32 13.37
C ARG A 38 -4.00 1.56 13.98
N ASN A 39 -4.52 0.56 13.26
CA ASN A 39 -5.62 -0.26 13.74
C ASN A 39 -5.19 -1.11 14.94
N PRO A 40 -5.86 -1.00 16.10
CA PRO A 40 -5.51 -1.77 17.29
C PRO A 40 -5.72 -3.28 17.11
N GLY A 41 -6.73 -3.69 16.33
CA GLY A 41 -6.96 -5.09 15.99
C GLY A 41 -5.82 -5.67 15.15
N TYR A 42 -5.34 -4.94 14.15
CA TYR A 42 -4.19 -5.37 13.36
C TYR A 42 -2.92 -5.50 14.22
N ARG A 43 -2.69 -4.54 15.12
CA ARG A 43 -1.55 -4.57 16.05
C ARG A 43 -1.60 -5.78 16.97
N ALA A 44 -2.77 -6.12 17.50
CA ALA A 44 -2.97 -7.29 18.35
C ALA A 44 -2.73 -8.59 17.57
N ASP A 45 -3.32 -8.72 16.38
CA ASP A 45 -3.12 -9.88 15.50
C ASP A 45 -1.66 -10.05 15.10
N TYR A 46 -0.98 -8.96 14.74
CA TYR A 46 0.43 -8.97 14.39
C TYR A 46 1.32 -9.37 15.58
N ALA A 47 1.01 -8.87 16.78
CA ALA A 47 1.75 -9.25 17.99
C ALA A 47 1.59 -10.75 18.31
N HIS A 48 0.38 -11.29 18.17
CA HIS A 48 0.12 -12.72 18.32
C HIS A 48 0.87 -13.54 17.26
N TRP A 49 0.73 -13.15 15.99
CA TRP A 49 1.41 -13.77 14.86
C TRP A 49 2.94 -13.77 15.04
N ARG A 50 3.52 -12.68 15.55
CA ARG A 50 4.97 -12.54 15.76
C ARG A 50 5.53 -13.55 16.77
N CYS A 51 4.73 -13.97 17.76
CA CYS A 51 5.14 -14.98 18.73
C CYS A 51 5.11 -16.42 18.17
N ALA A 52 4.25 -16.68 17.18
CA ALA A 52 4.10 -18.00 16.56
C ALA A 52 3.79 -17.87 15.05
N PRO A 53 4.79 -17.63 14.20
CA PRO A 53 4.60 -17.35 12.77
C PRO A 53 4.38 -18.62 11.95
N GLU A 54 3.57 -19.55 12.45
CA GLU A 54 3.28 -20.84 11.79
C GLU A 54 2.22 -20.69 10.69
N ALA A 55 1.34 -19.69 10.82
CA ALA A 55 0.28 -19.40 9.85
C ALA A 55 0.46 -18.00 9.23
N PRO A 56 -0.04 -17.77 8.00
CA PRO A 56 -0.13 -16.43 7.44
C PRO A 56 -0.97 -15.50 8.32
N ILE A 57 -0.67 -14.19 8.29
CA ILE A 57 -1.54 -13.20 8.91
C ILE A 57 -2.95 -13.25 8.31
N ASP A 58 -3.96 -12.93 9.11
CA ASP A 58 -5.36 -12.99 8.68
C ASP A 58 -5.58 -12.17 7.40
N ARG A 59 -6.13 -12.84 6.38
CA ARG A 59 -6.41 -12.25 5.06
C ARG A 59 -7.42 -11.10 5.12
N ARG A 60 -8.18 -10.96 6.22
CA ARG A 60 -9.07 -9.82 6.44
C ARG A 60 -8.36 -8.47 6.41
N TRP A 61 -7.05 -8.45 6.67
CA TRP A 61 -6.22 -7.24 6.58
C TRP A 61 -5.77 -6.93 5.15
N GLY A 62 -6.06 -7.81 4.19
CA GLY A 62 -5.70 -7.67 2.79
C GLY A 62 -4.21 -7.82 2.50
N LEU A 63 -3.43 -8.32 3.45
CA LEU A 63 -1.99 -8.50 3.32
C LEU A 63 -1.63 -9.92 2.88
N ARG A 64 -0.61 -10.03 2.02
CA ARG A 64 -0.02 -11.31 1.63
C ARG A 64 0.97 -11.84 2.68
N PHE A 65 1.75 -10.94 3.27
CA PHE A 65 2.71 -11.20 4.34
C PHE A 65 2.41 -10.28 5.52
N ALA A 66 2.69 -10.75 6.74
CA ALA A 66 2.62 -9.89 7.91
C ALA A 66 3.60 -8.71 7.74
N ALA A 67 3.21 -7.50 8.15
CA ALA A 67 4.06 -6.31 8.10
C ALA A 67 4.11 -5.64 9.48
N ASP A 68 5.29 -5.21 9.93
CA ASP A 68 5.46 -4.63 11.27
C ASP A 68 4.75 -3.27 11.39
N PRO A 69 3.70 -3.13 12.22
CA PRO A 69 2.93 -1.90 12.35
C PRO A 69 3.73 -0.71 12.89
N GLN A 70 4.93 -0.94 13.44
CA GLN A 70 5.82 0.14 13.90
C GLN A 70 6.51 0.87 12.74
N LEU A 71 6.60 0.23 11.57
CA LEU A 71 7.25 0.83 10.40
C LEU A 71 6.29 1.72 9.61
N ALA A 72 6.79 2.86 9.17
CA ALA A 72 6.10 3.73 8.23
C ALA A 72 6.03 3.05 6.84
N ALA A 73 5.15 3.53 5.96
CA ALA A 73 4.94 2.98 4.62
C ALA A 73 6.20 2.90 3.75
N GLU A 74 7.14 3.80 4.00
CA GLU A 74 8.43 3.87 3.33
C GLU A 74 9.34 2.68 3.68
N ASP A 75 9.37 2.29 4.95
CA ASP A 75 10.21 1.19 5.44
C ASP A 75 9.47 -0.15 5.45
N ALA A 76 8.15 -0.12 5.66
CA ALA A 76 7.30 -1.29 5.73
C ALA A 76 7.22 -1.96 4.36
N GLN A 77 7.57 -3.23 4.30
CA GLN A 77 7.50 -4.04 3.08
C GLN A 77 6.14 -4.71 2.94
N VAL A 78 5.14 -3.87 2.68
CA VAL A 78 3.74 -4.28 2.56
C VAL A 78 3.45 -4.85 1.18
N PHE A 79 2.99 -6.10 1.14
CA PHE A 79 2.45 -6.75 -0.05
C PHE A 79 0.96 -6.96 0.13
N TRP A 80 0.16 -6.41 -0.77
CA TRP A 80 -1.30 -6.50 -0.76
C TRP A 80 -1.76 -7.73 -1.53
N LEU A 81 -2.92 -8.26 -1.16
CA LEU A 81 -3.58 -9.31 -1.89
C LEU A 81 -4.20 -8.76 -3.19
N PRO A 82 -4.04 -9.45 -4.33
CA PRO A 82 -4.59 -9.00 -5.62
C PRO A 82 -6.12 -8.93 -5.65
N GLU A 83 -6.81 -9.66 -4.78
CA GLU A 83 -8.27 -9.58 -4.59
C GLU A 83 -8.69 -8.26 -3.96
N VAL A 84 -7.82 -7.63 -3.17
CA VAL A 84 -8.10 -6.40 -2.42
C VAL A 84 -7.57 -5.16 -3.15
N ALA A 85 -6.49 -5.32 -3.91
CA ALA A 85 -5.81 -4.22 -4.58
C ALA A 85 -5.57 -4.50 -6.08
N PRO A 86 -6.63 -4.73 -6.88
CA PRO A 86 -6.50 -5.13 -8.29
C PRO A 86 -5.85 -4.06 -9.19
N GLY A 87 -5.87 -2.78 -8.79
CA GLY A 87 -5.16 -1.69 -9.47
C GLY A 87 -3.72 -1.46 -9.00
N VAL A 88 -3.25 -2.26 -8.04
CA VAL A 88 -1.91 -2.15 -7.45
C VAL A 88 -1.11 -3.44 -7.69
N VAL A 89 -1.77 -4.61 -7.62
CA VAL A 89 -1.13 -5.92 -7.73
C VAL A 89 -1.51 -6.58 -9.05
N LEU A 90 -0.53 -6.74 -9.94
CA LEU A 90 -0.69 -7.49 -11.19
C LEU A 90 -0.26 -8.95 -11.01
N ARG A 91 -1.00 -9.87 -11.61
CA ARG A 91 -0.59 -11.27 -11.73
C ARG A 91 -0.01 -11.51 -13.12
N LEU A 92 1.23 -12.00 -13.15
CA LEU A 92 1.95 -12.40 -14.35
C LEU A 92 2.22 -13.90 -14.30
N GLU A 93 2.21 -14.54 -15.45
CA GLU A 93 2.52 -15.96 -15.61
C GLU A 93 3.75 -16.12 -16.49
N ARG A 94 4.68 -16.98 -16.08
CA ARG A 94 5.72 -17.52 -16.95
C ARG A 94 5.16 -18.76 -17.62
N ARG A 95 4.98 -18.72 -18.94
CA ARG A 95 4.53 -19.87 -19.73
C ARG A 95 5.68 -20.42 -20.55
N THR A 96 5.73 -21.74 -20.63
CA THR A 96 6.62 -22.48 -21.53
C THR A 96 5.96 -22.60 -22.90
N GLY A 97 6.69 -22.30 -23.97
CA GLY A 97 6.26 -22.56 -25.34
C GLY A 97 5.58 -21.36 -26.01
N GLU A 98 6.39 -20.60 -26.72
CA GLU A 98 6.21 -20.12 -28.09
C GLU A 98 7.44 -19.26 -28.37
N ASP A 99 8.34 -19.75 -29.22
CA ASP A 99 9.56 -19.07 -29.65
C ASP A 99 9.21 -17.82 -30.45
N GLY A 100 8.84 -16.76 -29.74
CA GLY A 100 8.75 -15.41 -30.26
C GLY A 100 10.03 -14.68 -29.89
N SER A 101 10.91 -14.44 -30.87
CA SER A 101 12.10 -13.58 -30.79
C SER A 101 11.74 -12.09 -30.57
N ALA A 102 10.79 -11.79 -29.67
CA ALA A 102 10.52 -10.44 -29.23
C ALA A 102 11.35 -10.15 -27.99
N ALA A 103 12.11 -9.06 -28.00
CA ALA A 103 12.87 -8.61 -26.83
C ALA A 103 11.92 -8.50 -25.62
N HIS A 104 12.08 -9.41 -24.66
CA HIS A 104 11.24 -9.42 -23.47
C HIS A 104 11.49 -8.14 -22.67
N ARG A 105 10.41 -7.49 -22.24
CA ARG A 105 10.53 -6.32 -21.37
C ARG A 105 10.93 -6.79 -19.98
N ALA A 106 12.03 -6.26 -19.47
CA ALA A 106 12.47 -6.53 -18.12
C ALA A 106 11.45 -6.01 -17.10
N LEU A 107 11.33 -6.70 -15.97
CA LEU A 107 10.57 -6.19 -14.84
C LEU A 107 11.23 -4.90 -14.30
N PRO A 108 10.44 -3.94 -13.79
CA PRO A 108 11.01 -2.75 -13.17
C PRO A 108 11.83 -3.10 -11.94
N LYS A 109 12.74 -2.19 -11.55
CA LYS A 109 13.49 -2.33 -10.31
C LYS A 109 12.54 -2.24 -9.11
N GLY A 110 12.81 -3.04 -8.09
CA GLY A 110 12.04 -3.06 -6.86
C GLY A 110 12.53 -4.15 -5.91
N LEU A 111 11.83 -4.26 -4.78
CA LEU A 111 12.04 -5.32 -3.80
C LEU A 111 11.46 -6.63 -4.31
N LEU A 112 12.27 -7.69 -4.33
CA LEU A 112 11.88 -9.04 -4.74
C LEU A 112 11.80 -9.98 -3.55
N VAL A 113 10.70 -10.71 -3.46
CA VAL A 113 10.40 -11.67 -2.38
C VAL A 113 9.90 -12.96 -3.03
N ARG A 114 10.60 -14.07 -2.79
CA ARG A 114 10.12 -15.39 -3.21
C ARG A 114 9.26 -15.99 -2.12
N ALA A 115 8.07 -16.46 -2.50
CA ALA A 115 7.13 -17.17 -1.66
C ALA A 115 6.57 -18.40 -2.39
N GLU A 116 5.76 -19.20 -1.68
CA GLU A 116 5.13 -20.41 -2.21
C GLU A 116 4.28 -20.17 -3.47
N ASP A 117 3.59 -19.02 -3.54
CA ASP A 117 2.71 -18.67 -4.65
C ASP A 117 3.43 -17.97 -5.80
N GLY A 118 4.75 -17.78 -5.70
CA GLY A 118 5.57 -17.21 -6.76
C GLY A 118 6.52 -16.11 -6.29
N LEU A 119 7.03 -15.34 -7.26
CA LEU A 119 7.93 -14.22 -7.04
C LEU A 119 7.12 -12.92 -6.96
N HIS A 120 7.17 -12.27 -5.80
CA HIS A 120 6.56 -10.97 -5.56
C HIS A 120 7.59 -9.87 -5.77
N LEU A 121 7.22 -8.86 -6.57
CA LEU A 121 7.99 -7.65 -6.79
C LEU A 121 7.19 -6.45 -6.28
N ARG A 122 7.81 -5.55 -5.54
CA ARG A 122 7.25 -4.25 -5.16
C ARG A 122 8.16 -3.12 -5.64
N THR A 123 7.62 -2.21 -6.44
CA THR A 123 8.35 -1.02 -6.90
C THR A 123 8.27 0.12 -5.89
N ASP A 124 9.13 1.11 -6.04
CA ASP A 124 9.15 2.30 -5.15
C ASP A 124 7.91 3.18 -5.29
N TRP A 125 7.12 2.99 -6.35
CA TRP A 125 5.85 3.68 -6.56
C TRP A 125 4.66 2.95 -5.93
N GLY A 126 4.91 1.77 -5.35
CA GLY A 126 3.90 0.91 -4.74
C GLY A 126 3.25 -0.09 -5.69
N LEU A 127 3.62 -0.12 -6.98
CA LEU A 127 3.17 -1.17 -7.90
C LEU A 127 3.69 -2.52 -7.42
N GLN A 128 2.83 -3.54 -7.46
CA GLN A 128 3.18 -4.90 -7.09
C GLN A 128 2.93 -5.85 -8.25
N VAL A 129 3.81 -6.82 -8.39
CA VAL A 129 3.73 -7.85 -9.42
C VAL A 129 3.95 -9.21 -8.75
N LEU A 130 3.00 -10.12 -8.94
CA LEU A 130 3.13 -11.53 -8.57
C LEU A 130 3.39 -12.34 -9.83
N VAL A 131 4.60 -12.86 -9.98
CA VAL A 131 4.98 -13.75 -11.08
C VAL A 131 4.83 -15.21 -10.63
N ARG A 132 3.97 -15.95 -11.33
CA ARG A 132 3.75 -17.39 -11.14
C ARG A 132 4.41 -18.21 -12.24
N GLY A 133 4.72 -19.47 -11.97
CA GLY A 133 5.31 -20.41 -12.93
C GLY A 133 6.75 -20.82 -12.58
N GLU A 134 7.35 -21.65 -13.43
CA GLU A 134 8.73 -22.13 -13.23
C GLU A 134 9.74 -20.98 -13.21
N ASP A 135 10.80 -21.13 -12.40
CA ASP A 135 11.83 -20.12 -12.26
C ASP A 135 12.83 -20.14 -13.42
N ARG A 136 12.36 -19.79 -14.62
CA ARG A 136 13.21 -19.56 -15.78
C ARG A 136 13.30 -18.06 -16.05
N PRO A 137 14.48 -17.44 -15.89
CA PRO A 137 14.64 -15.99 -16.05
C PRO A 137 14.31 -15.52 -17.47
N ASP A 138 14.48 -16.39 -18.47
CA ASP A 138 14.32 -16.07 -19.89
C ASP A 138 12.94 -16.43 -20.45
N ALA A 139 12.02 -16.97 -19.63
CA ALA A 139 10.68 -17.30 -20.09
C ALA A 139 9.83 -16.03 -20.31
N PRO A 140 9.05 -15.94 -21.40
CA PRO A 140 8.15 -14.83 -21.64
C PRO A 140 7.13 -14.67 -20.50
N LEU A 141 6.87 -13.41 -20.13
CA LEU A 141 5.87 -13.03 -19.14
C LEU A 141 4.54 -12.72 -19.82
N PHE A 142 3.49 -13.38 -19.37
CA PHE A 142 2.12 -13.16 -19.81
C PHE A 142 1.34 -12.44 -18.72
N VAL A 143 0.50 -11.48 -19.13
CA VAL A 143 -0.43 -10.81 -18.22
C VAL A 143 -1.82 -11.37 -18.45
N ALA A 144 -2.32 -12.17 -17.50
CA ALA A 144 -3.68 -12.67 -17.52
C ALA A 144 -4.59 -11.73 -16.72
N LEU A 145 -5.59 -11.16 -17.40
CA LEU A 145 -6.57 -10.28 -16.76
C LEU A 145 -7.91 -10.99 -16.60
N SER A 146 -8.44 -10.97 -15.38
CA SER A 146 -9.85 -11.32 -15.14
C SER A 146 -10.75 -10.27 -15.78
N PHE A 147 -11.72 -10.74 -16.58
CA PHE A 147 -12.72 -9.88 -17.20
C PHE A 147 -13.89 -9.68 -16.22
N ASP A 148 -13.71 -8.72 -15.31
CA ASP A 148 -14.65 -8.38 -14.24
C ASP A 148 -14.76 -6.85 -14.07
N GLU A 149 -15.48 -6.40 -13.04
CA GLU A 149 -15.66 -4.99 -12.71
C GLU A 149 -14.36 -4.20 -12.44
N HIS A 150 -13.26 -4.89 -12.13
CA HIS A 150 -11.94 -4.32 -11.86
C HIS A 150 -11.00 -4.33 -13.06
N LEU A 151 -11.44 -4.77 -14.25
CA LEU A 151 -10.61 -4.84 -15.46
C LEU A 151 -9.88 -3.52 -15.75
N ARG A 152 -10.59 -2.38 -15.67
CA ARG A 152 -10.00 -1.05 -15.94
C ARG A 152 -8.86 -0.70 -14.98
N LEU A 153 -8.95 -1.14 -13.72
CA LEU A 153 -7.90 -0.95 -12.73
C LEU A 153 -6.65 -1.74 -13.10
N ARG A 154 -6.83 -2.99 -13.54
CA ARG A 154 -5.71 -3.84 -14.00
C ARG A 154 -5.07 -3.29 -15.27
N VAL A 155 -5.85 -2.77 -16.22
CA VAL A 155 -5.30 -2.10 -17.42
C VAL A 155 -4.45 -0.88 -17.04
N ARG A 156 -4.91 -0.06 -16.10
CA ARG A 156 -4.13 1.09 -15.60
C ARG A 156 -2.85 0.65 -14.88
N ALA A 157 -2.90 -0.47 -14.15
CA ALA A 157 -1.71 -1.06 -13.53
C ALA A 157 -0.72 -1.59 -14.58
N ILE A 158 -1.19 -2.13 -15.72
CA ILE A 158 -0.32 -2.51 -16.85
C ILE A 158 0.37 -1.29 -17.46
N ASP A 159 -0.34 -0.17 -17.68
CA ASP A 159 0.28 1.08 -18.14
C ASP A 159 1.35 1.55 -17.14
N ALA A 160 1.11 1.40 -15.83
CA ALA A 160 2.13 1.67 -14.81
C ALA A 160 3.33 0.72 -14.91
N LEU A 161 3.11 -0.58 -15.10
CA LEU A 161 4.17 -1.57 -15.28
C LEU A 161 5.04 -1.24 -16.51
N GLU A 162 4.40 -0.93 -17.63
CA GLU A 162 5.03 -0.55 -18.90
C GLU A 162 5.93 0.67 -18.75
N ARG A 163 5.40 1.74 -18.15
CA ARG A 163 6.15 2.98 -17.90
C ARG A 163 7.33 2.75 -16.97
N LEU A 164 7.12 2.04 -15.86
CA LEU A 164 8.17 1.77 -14.88
C LEU A 164 9.28 0.88 -15.44
N ALA A 165 8.93 -0.12 -16.24
CA ALA A 165 9.90 -0.95 -16.97
C ALA A 165 10.75 -0.11 -17.94
N ALA A 166 10.14 0.93 -18.54
CA ALA A 166 10.83 1.90 -19.39
C ALA A 166 11.53 3.05 -18.62
N GLY A 167 11.59 2.99 -17.28
CA GLY A 167 12.22 4.04 -16.45
C GLY A 167 11.43 5.36 -16.38
N ARG A 168 10.16 5.36 -16.79
CA ARG A 168 9.24 6.51 -16.72
C ARG A 168 8.39 6.47 -15.46
N PRO A 169 7.95 7.61 -14.91
CA PRO A 169 7.03 7.63 -13.78
C PRO A 169 5.69 6.97 -14.14
N PRO A 170 4.97 6.41 -13.16
CA PRO A 170 3.66 5.82 -13.38
C PRO A 170 2.65 6.90 -13.80
N PRO A 171 1.44 6.51 -14.25
CA PRO A 171 0.36 7.45 -14.52
C PRO A 171 0.07 8.33 -13.30
N LYS A 172 -0.45 9.54 -13.54
CA LYS A 172 -0.86 10.44 -12.47
C LYS A 172 -1.82 9.71 -11.54
N SER A 173 -1.61 9.85 -10.22
CA SER A 173 -2.44 9.19 -9.22
C SER A 173 -3.92 9.53 -9.43
N HIS A 174 -4.77 8.57 -9.12
CA HIS A 174 -6.22 8.76 -9.12
C HIS A 174 -6.68 9.73 -8.02
N LEU A 175 -5.83 9.97 -7.00
CA LEU A 175 -6.07 10.93 -5.93
C LEU A 175 -5.54 12.31 -6.35
N SER A 176 -6.43 13.30 -6.32
CA SER A 176 -6.03 14.71 -6.50
C SER A 176 -5.20 15.21 -5.33
N ALA A 177 -4.44 16.29 -5.53
CA ALA A 177 -3.67 16.94 -4.46
C ALA A 177 -4.56 17.35 -3.27
N ALA A 178 -5.80 17.80 -3.53
CA ALA A 178 -6.75 18.15 -2.48
C ALA A 178 -7.24 16.92 -1.70
N GLN A 179 -7.47 15.79 -2.37
CA GLN A 179 -7.81 14.53 -1.71
C GLN A 179 -6.65 14.02 -0.86
N LEU A 180 -5.42 14.04 -1.37
CA LEU A 180 -4.21 13.66 -0.62
C LEU A 180 -4.03 14.56 0.62
N ALA A 181 -4.17 15.87 0.47
CA ALA A 181 -4.09 16.81 1.60
C ALA A 181 -5.17 16.52 2.66
N ARG A 182 -6.41 16.22 2.23
CA ARG A 182 -7.49 15.83 3.14
C ARG A 182 -7.20 14.52 3.86
N ILE A 183 -6.69 13.51 3.16
CA ILE A 183 -6.30 12.22 3.75
C ILE A 183 -5.18 12.42 4.78
N GLY A 184 -4.17 13.24 4.47
CA GLY A 184 -3.11 13.61 5.42
C GLY A 184 -3.68 14.24 6.69
N ARG A 185 -4.64 15.17 6.57
CA ARG A 185 -5.34 15.75 7.72
C ARG A 185 -6.13 14.71 8.51
N CYS A 186 -6.76 13.72 7.84
CA CYS A 186 -7.43 12.61 8.52
C CYS A 186 -6.43 11.75 9.32
N LEU A 187 -5.24 11.48 8.77
CA LEU A 187 -4.18 10.76 9.49
C LEU A 187 -3.72 11.54 10.73
N THR A 188 -3.41 12.83 10.58
CA THR A 188 -3.03 13.67 11.73
C THR A 188 -4.13 13.75 12.78
N ALA A 189 -5.40 13.83 12.36
CA ALA A 189 -6.53 13.85 13.27
C ALA A 189 -6.70 12.52 14.01
N LEU A 190 -6.55 11.40 13.29
CA LEU A 190 -6.56 10.06 13.86
C LEU A 190 -5.41 9.85 14.86
N ASP A 191 -4.21 10.33 14.56
CA ASP A 191 -3.06 10.23 15.45
C ASP A 191 -3.32 10.93 16.79
N GLY A 192 -3.89 12.14 16.77
CA GLY A 192 -4.24 12.84 18.00
C GLY A 192 -5.37 12.16 18.78
N ASP A 193 -6.37 11.64 18.07
CA ASP A 193 -7.49 10.93 18.67
C ASP A 193 -7.07 9.59 19.30
N LEU A 194 -6.17 8.83 18.68
CA LEU A 194 -5.57 7.62 19.26
C LEU A 194 -4.64 7.93 20.45
N ALA A 195 -4.01 9.12 20.47
CA ALA A 195 -3.21 9.60 21.59
C ALA A 195 -4.06 10.15 22.76
N GLY A 196 -5.39 10.21 22.62
CA GLY A 196 -6.29 10.75 23.64
C GLY A 196 -6.34 12.27 23.72
N ASP A 197 -5.86 12.98 22.69
CA ASP A 197 -5.93 14.43 22.64
C ASP A 197 -7.38 14.94 22.57
N SER A 198 -7.63 16.09 23.20
CA SER A 198 -8.91 16.78 23.03
C SER A 198 -9.08 17.25 21.59
N TYR A 199 -10.33 17.34 21.11
CA TYR A 199 -10.63 17.89 19.78
C TYR A 199 -10.00 19.26 19.52
N ARG A 200 -9.81 20.08 20.56
CA ARG A 200 -9.13 21.39 20.42
C ARG A 200 -7.64 21.25 20.12
N GLN A 201 -6.96 20.33 20.80
CA GLN A 201 -5.55 20.01 20.52
C GLN A 201 -5.38 19.42 19.12
N ILE A 202 -6.27 18.49 18.74
CA ILE A 202 -6.29 17.90 17.39
C ILE A 202 -6.47 18.99 16.33
N ALA A 203 -7.42 19.91 16.52
CA ALA A 203 -7.63 21.02 15.61
C ALA A 203 -6.40 21.92 15.48
N GLY A 204 -5.66 22.13 16.58
CA GLY A 204 -4.41 22.88 16.59
C GLY A 204 -3.32 22.23 15.74
N ARG A 205 -3.22 20.90 15.74
CA ARG A 205 -2.29 20.15 14.88
C ARG A 205 -2.69 20.18 13.41
N VAL A 206 -3.99 20.11 13.12
CA VAL A 206 -4.51 20.03 11.75
C VAL A 206 -4.57 21.38 11.04
N PHE A 207 -4.99 22.44 11.74
CA PHE A 207 -5.25 23.77 11.16
C PHE A 207 -4.29 24.86 11.65
N GLY A 208 -3.47 24.56 12.66
CA GLY A 208 -2.60 25.53 13.31
C GLY A 208 -3.31 26.35 14.40
N LEU A 209 -2.54 26.83 15.38
CA LEU A 209 -3.06 27.62 16.51
C LEU A 209 -3.65 28.97 16.08
N ALA A 210 -3.08 29.58 15.03
CA ALA A 210 -3.57 30.85 14.49
C ALA A 210 -5.00 30.74 13.95
N ALA A 211 -5.39 29.59 13.39
CA ALA A 211 -6.76 29.35 12.93
C ALA A 211 -7.76 29.26 14.09
N LEU A 212 -7.32 28.73 15.24
CA LEU A 212 -8.17 28.60 16.44
C LEU A 212 -8.40 29.92 17.18
N ALA A 213 -7.55 30.93 16.97
CA ALA A 213 -7.69 32.24 17.59
C ALA A 213 -8.72 33.14 16.89
N ARG A 214 -9.11 32.81 15.65
CA ARG A 214 -9.99 33.65 14.81
C ARG A 214 -11.49 33.50 15.14
N GLU A 215 -11.92 32.37 15.70
CA GLU A 215 -13.32 32.09 16.02
C GLU A 215 -13.47 31.44 17.41
N PRO A 216 -14.51 31.80 18.19
CA PRO A 216 -14.82 31.12 19.44
C PRO A 216 -15.12 29.62 19.22
N TRP A 217 -14.35 28.73 19.85
CA TRP A 217 -14.44 27.26 19.69
C TRP A 217 -15.85 26.66 19.85
N LYS A 218 -16.71 27.28 20.66
CA LYS A 218 -18.09 26.82 20.93
C LYS A 218 -19.05 26.99 19.75
N THR A 219 -18.77 27.90 18.82
CA THR A 219 -19.59 28.16 17.62
C THR A 219 -18.86 27.86 16.30
N ALA A 220 -17.62 27.35 16.38
CA ALA A 220 -16.69 27.32 15.26
C ALA A 220 -16.88 26.16 14.28
N THR A 221 -16.84 26.50 13.00
CA THR A 221 -16.75 25.57 11.86
C THR A 221 -15.57 24.59 11.98
N VAL A 222 -14.47 25.04 12.61
CA VAL A 222 -13.25 24.26 12.86
C VAL A 222 -13.50 23.05 13.76
N ARG A 223 -14.35 23.18 14.79
CA ARG A 223 -14.69 22.06 15.69
C ARG A 223 -15.41 20.97 14.91
N ALA A 224 -16.44 21.33 14.14
CA ALA A 224 -17.18 20.38 13.31
C ALA A 224 -16.30 19.73 12.24
N ALA A 225 -15.41 20.50 11.60
CA ALA A 225 -14.44 19.97 10.64
C ALA A 225 -13.47 18.97 11.29
N THR A 226 -12.98 19.26 12.50
CA THR A 226 -12.09 18.36 13.25
C THR A 226 -12.78 17.05 13.60
N ILE A 227 -14.02 17.10 14.11
CA ILE A 227 -14.82 15.90 14.42
C ILE A 227 -14.98 15.03 13.17
N ARG A 228 -15.32 15.63 12.01
CA ARG A 228 -15.45 14.90 10.75
C ARG A 228 -14.14 14.28 10.29
N LEU A 229 -13.00 14.96 10.46
CA LEU A 229 -11.68 14.40 10.13
C LEU A 229 -11.35 13.19 11.00
N VAL A 230 -11.61 13.26 12.32
CA VAL A 230 -11.43 12.13 13.25
C VAL A 230 -12.32 10.96 12.84
N GLN A 231 -13.61 11.20 12.61
CA GLN A 231 -14.56 10.15 12.19
C GLN A 231 -14.15 9.51 10.85
N THR A 232 -13.74 10.34 9.88
CA THR A 232 -13.25 9.84 8.59
C THR A 232 -11.96 9.03 8.76
N GLY A 233 -11.02 9.48 9.59
CA GLY A 233 -9.79 8.78 9.90
C GLY A 233 -10.04 7.41 10.55
N ARG A 234 -10.94 7.34 11.54
CA ARG A 234 -11.38 6.07 12.15
C ARG A 234 -12.03 5.14 11.13
N GLY A 235 -12.89 5.68 10.26
CA GLY A 235 -13.51 4.90 9.18
C GLY A 235 -12.49 4.34 8.20
N LEU A 236 -11.46 5.11 7.83
CA LEU A 236 -10.35 4.65 7.00
C LEU A 236 -9.53 3.57 7.71
N MET A 237 -9.19 3.74 8.99
CA MET A 237 -8.47 2.74 9.80
C MET A 237 -9.25 1.42 9.94
N ASN A 238 -10.57 1.48 10.05
CA ASN A 238 -11.45 0.32 10.27
C ASN A 238 -11.97 -0.26 8.94
N GLY A 239 -11.06 -0.51 8.00
CA GLY A 239 -11.36 -1.15 6.70
C GLY A 239 -11.64 -0.19 5.55
N GLY A 240 -11.87 1.09 5.81
CA GLY A 240 -12.04 2.08 4.73
C GLY A 240 -10.79 2.30 3.88
N TYR A 241 -9.60 1.95 4.38
CA TYR A 241 -8.33 2.01 3.65
C TYR A 241 -8.34 1.16 2.37
N PHE A 242 -9.15 0.09 2.30
CA PHE A 242 -9.31 -0.69 1.07
C PHE A 242 -9.76 0.18 -0.10
N LYS A 243 -10.60 1.19 0.13
CA LYS A 243 -11.05 2.11 -0.93
C LYS A 243 -9.91 2.89 -1.59
N LEU A 244 -8.82 3.14 -0.86
CA LEU A 244 -7.62 3.77 -1.42
C LEU A 244 -6.92 2.84 -2.41
N LEU A 245 -6.93 1.53 -2.15
CA LEU A 245 -6.32 0.51 -3.02
C LEU A 245 -7.14 0.26 -4.30
N HIS A 246 -8.46 0.45 -4.24
CA HIS A 246 -9.35 0.23 -5.37
C HIS A 246 -9.23 1.31 -6.47
N GLY A 247 -8.57 2.44 -6.21
CA GLY A 247 -8.28 3.43 -7.27
C GLY A 247 -6.98 3.14 -8.04
N GLY A 248 -6.19 2.17 -7.59
CA GLY A 248 -4.84 1.88 -8.11
C GLY A 248 -3.79 2.88 -7.64
N LEU A 249 -2.67 2.99 -8.37
CA LEU A 249 -1.57 3.91 -8.05
C LEU A 249 -1.95 5.40 -8.22
#